data_AF-A0A5S4ET86-F1
#
_entry.id   AF-A0A5S4ET86-F1
#
_cell.length_a   1.000
_cell.length_b   1.000
_cell.length_c   1.000
_cell.angle_alpha   90.00
_cell.angle_beta   90.00
_cell.angle_gamma   90.00
#
_symmetry.space_group_name_H-M   'P 1'
#
loop_
_entity.id
_entity.type
_entity.pdbx_description
1 polymer ?
#
loop_
_entity_poly.entity_id
_entity_poly.type
_entity_poly.pdbx_seq_one_letter_code
_entity_poly.pdbx_strand_id
1 'polypeptide(L)'
;MEPRNPGRRRAALALLTTPLIGVVGGFSVLLARADFRRVVLPGFSGGLPGNHLPKEWLHQTLPSVERPNRFDLLADDGITVLRVISDHSASSLAIAQRIDPTATPLLRWRWWVSNAVAGSDLRRKAGDDYAARVYVLFDLPAERLSVSDRMRIAAARLLYGAELPAAALCYVWGTAQAAGESGWNAYSDRLRMIVVDSGNAHAGQWQAVVRDVAADFRAAFGDPVPAISGVALAADTDNTGGRVEARFSDLWFEARP
;
A
#
# COMPACT_ATOMS: atom_id res chain seq x y z
N MET A 1 56.65 -38.78 36.00
CA MET A 1 57.46 -39.68 35.15
C MET A 1 56.77 -39.83 33.80
N GLU A 2 57.18 -39.00 32.84
CA GLU A 2 57.44 -39.45 31.45
C GLU A 2 58.63 -40.47 31.54
N PRO A 3 58.98 -41.35 30.54
CA PRO A 3 58.87 -41.03 29.11
C PRO A 3 58.79 -42.18 28.07
N ARG A 4 58.77 -41.71 26.80
CA ARG A 4 59.59 -42.17 25.65
C ARG A 4 59.12 -43.31 24.72
N ASN A 5 58.82 -42.85 23.51
CA ASN A 5 59.02 -43.47 22.19
C ASN A 5 60.48 -43.98 22.00
N PRO A 6 60.76 -45.06 21.23
CA PRO A 6 61.15 -44.87 19.82
C PRO A 6 60.80 -46.01 18.83
N GLY A 7 60.22 -45.62 17.69
CA GLY A 7 60.44 -46.02 16.29
C GLY A 7 60.94 -47.41 15.86
N ARG A 8 60.32 -47.95 14.79
CA ARG A 8 61.01 -48.69 13.70
C ARG A 8 60.20 -48.77 12.38
N ARG A 9 60.78 -48.13 11.36
CA ARG A 9 60.90 -48.42 9.91
C ARG A 9 59.90 -49.38 9.21
N ARG A 10 59.17 -48.78 8.26
CA ARG A 10 58.92 -49.16 6.85
C ARG A 10 59.09 -50.64 6.41
N ALA A 11 58.01 -51.22 5.90
CA ALA A 11 58.01 -52.06 4.70
C ALA A 11 56.73 -51.81 3.90
N ALA A 12 56.87 -51.68 2.59
CA ALA A 12 55.85 -51.32 1.63
C ALA A 12 54.92 -52.50 1.31
N LEU A 13 53.66 -52.22 1.01
CA LEU A 13 52.93 -52.99 0.00
C LEU A 13 51.96 -52.07 -0.73
N ALA A 14 52.23 -51.92 -2.02
CA ALA A 14 51.37 -51.24 -2.98
C ALA A 14 50.11 -52.10 -3.22
N LEU A 15 48.94 -51.46 -3.26
CA LEU A 15 47.85 -51.90 -4.10
C LEU A 15 47.11 -50.67 -4.63
N LEU A 16 47.24 -50.50 -5.95
CA LEU A 16 46.43 -49.66 -6.80
C LEU A 16 44.97 -50.11 -6.73
N THR A 17 44.03 -49.19 -6.49
CA THR A 17 42.71 -49.20 -7.12
C THR A 17 42.08 -47.81 -7.14
N THR A 18 42.03 -47.24 -8.35
CA THR A 18 41.02 -46.32 -8.91
C THR A 18 40.59 -45.05 -8.14
N PRO A 19 40.74 -43.84 -8.74
CA PRO A 19 40.10 -42.65 -8.21
C PRO A 19 38.58 -42.77 -8.42
N LEU A 20 37.84 -42.72 -7.32
CA LEU A 20 36.44 -42.35 -7.33
C LEU A 20 36.38 -40.89 -7.82
N ILE A 21 35.96 -40.66 -9.06
CA ILE A 21 35.62 -39.32 -9.54
C ILE A 21 34.42 -38.87 -8.72
N GLY A 22 34.68 -38.07 -7.69
CA GLY A 22 33.65 -37.31 -7.01
C GLY A 22 33.07 -36.33 -8.01
N VAL A 23 31.90 -36.66 -8.56
CA VAL A 23 31.03 -35.67 -9.17
C VAL A 23 30.54 -34.80 -8.02
N VAL A 24 31.29 -33.74 -7.72
CA VAL A 24 30.76 -32.59 -7.02
C VAL A 24 29.77 -31.97 -8.00
N GLY A 25 28.55 -32.50 -7.98
CA GLY A 25 27.40 -31.88 -8.62
C GLY A 25 27.27 -30.51 -7.98
N GLY A 26 27.78 -29.49 -8.68
CA GLY A 26 27.59 -28.11 -8.33
C GLY A 26 26.10 -27.89 -8.23
N PHE A 27 25.59 -27.83 -7.00
CA PHE A 27 24.34 -27.16 -6.70
C PHE A 27 24.56 -25.71 -7.11
N SER A 28 24.31 -25.42 -8.38
CA SER A 28 24.01 -24.07 -8.82
C SER A 28 22.69 -23.74 -8.15
N VAL A 29 22.77 -23.22 -6.93
CA VAL A 29 21.69 -22.45 -6.35
C VAL A 29 21.54 -21.29 -7.32
N LEU A 30 20.58 -21.43 -8.25
CA LEU A 30 20.05 -20.32 -9.00
C LEU A 30 19.43 -19.42 -7.93
N LEU A 31 20.24 -18.50 -7.39
CA LEU A 31 19.74 -17.41 -6.59
C LEU A 31 18.76 -16.69 -7.51
N ALA A 32 17.47 -16.97 -7.32
CA ALA A 32 16.41 -16.17 -7.88
C ALA A 32 16.77 -14.74 -7.50
N ARG A 33 17.18 -13.94 -8.49
CA ARG A 33 17.34 -12.51 -8.27
C ARG A 33 15.95 -12.04 -7.86
N ALA A 34 15.77 -11.73 -6.58
CA ALA A 34 14.60 -10.99 -6.14
C ALA A 34 14.51 -9.79 -7.08
N ASP A 35 13.39 -9.67 -7.79
CA ASP A 35 13.21 -8.60 -8.75
C ASP A 35 13.02 -7.31 -7.95
N PHE A 36 14.13 -6.67 -7.57
CA PHE A 36 14.18 -5.43 -6.80
C PHE A 36 13.46 -4.27 -7.50
N ARG A 37 12.93 -4.50 -8.70
CA ARG A 37 12.16 -3.53 -9.48
C ARG A 37 10.71 -3.43 -9.02
N ARG A 38 10.18 -4.35 -8.20
CA ARG A 38 8.77 -4.32 -7.80
C ARG A 38 8.53 -4.78 -6.36
N VAL A 39 7.68 -4.05 -5.65
CA VAL A 39 7.10 -4.44 -4.35
C VAL A 39 5.60 -4.60 -4.54
N VAL A 40 5.12 -5.85 -4.57
CA VAL A 40 3.69 -6.18 -4.71
C VAL A 40 3.06 -6.21 -3.31
N LEU A 41 1.96 -5.47 -3.12
CA LEU A 41 1.18 -5.60 -1.88
C LEU A 41 0.42 -6.92 -1.91
N PRO A 42 0.15 -7.57 -0.76
CA PRO A 42 -0.79 -8.69 -0.66
C PRO A 42 -2.04 -8.48 -1.52
N GLY A 43 -2.10 -9.23 -2.61
CA GLY A 43 -3.08 -9.03 -3.68
C GLY A 43 -4.44 -9.65 -3.38
N PHE A 44 -5.41 -9.31 -4.21
CA PHE A 44 -6.77 -9.83 -4.19
C PHE A 44 -6.97 -10.90 -5.26
N SER A 45 -6.24 -10.83 -6.38
CA SER A 45 -6.46 -11.69 -7.56
C SER A 45 -6.17 -13.17 -7.32
N GLY A 46 -5.35 -13.50 -6.31
CA GLY A 46 -5.08 -14.88 -5.89
C GLY A 46 -6.12 -15.45 -4.92
N GLY A 47 -7.05 -14.62 -4.42
CA GLY A 47 -8.10 -15.03 -3.50
C GLY A 47 -9.32 -15.62 -4.20
N LEU A 48 -10.12 -16.36 -3.44
CA LEU A 48 -11.45 -16.78 -3.90
C LEU A 48 -12.44 -15.61 -3.72
N PRO A 49 -13.46 -15.48 -4.56
CA PRO A 49 -14.55 -14.55 -4.28
C PRO A 49 -15.29 -14.90 -2.98
N GLY A 50 -15.74 -13.89 -2.25
CA GLY A 50 -16.55 -14.02 -1.04
C GLY A 50 -16.17 -13.06 0.08
N ASN A 51 -16.81 -13.23 1.23
CA ASN A 51 -16.66 -12.35 2.40
C ASN A 51 -15.43 -12.72 3.25
N HIS A 52 -14.26 -12.77 2.60
CA HIS A 52 -12.98 -12.96 3.27
C HIS A 52 -11.97 -12.00 2.65
N LEU A 53 -11.10 -11.44 3.48
CA LEU A 53 -10.05 -10.53 3.06
C LEU A 53 -8.69 -11.18 3.37
N PRO A 54 -7.62 -10.87 2.62
CA PRO A 54 -6.30 -11.30 3.01
C PRO A 54 -5.98 -10.74 4.41
N LYS A 55 -5.42 -11.58 5.29
CA LYS A 55 -5.24 -11.30 6.72
C LYS A 55 -4.36 -10.08 7.02
N GLU A 56 -3.54 -9.68 6.06
CA GLU A 56 -2.64 -8.53 6.12
C GLU A 56 -3.40 -7.20 6.02
N TRP A 57 -4.61 -7.23 5.46
CA TRP A 57 -5.48 -6.07 5.33
C TRP A 57 -6.38 -5.93 6.55
N LEU A 58 -6.30 -4.78 7.21
CA LEU A 58 -7.02 -4.45 8.43
C LEU A 58 -8.13 -3.45 8.13
N HIS A 59 -9.36 -3.78 8.52
CA HIS A 59 -10.50 -2.88 8.40
C HIS A 59 -10.41 -1.80 9.50
N GLN A 60 -10.26 -0.55 9.07
CA GLN A 60 -10.21 0.62 9.94
C GLN A 60 -11.57 1.33 9.91
N THR A 61 -12.25 1.35 11.04
CA THR A 61 -13.55 2.02 11.21
C THR A 61 -13.38 3.42 11.79
N LEU A 62 -14.38 4.28 11.55
CA LEU A 62 -14.40 5.65 12.08
C LEU A 62 -15.40 5.72 13.23
N PRO A 63 -15.03 6.22 14.43
CA PRO A 63 -15.92 6.28 15.58
C PRO A 63 -17.22 7.08 15.35
N SER A 64 -17.17 8.06 14.44
CA SER A 64 -18.31 8.94 14.11
C SER A 64 -19.24 8.37 13.03
N VAL A 65 -18.91 7.22 12.43
CA VAL A 65 -19.69 6.59 11.36
C VAL A 65 -20.43 5.39 11.93
N GLU A 66 -21.77 5.44 11.91
CA GLU A 66 -22.61 4.41 12.54
C GLU A 66 -22.45 3.03 11.89
N ARG A 67 -22.25 2.98 10.58
CA ARG A 67 -22.08 1.73 9.82
C ARG A 67 -20.83 1.82 8.95
N PRO A 68 -19.84 0.92 9.11
CA PRO A 68 -18.69 0.89 8.23
C PRO A 68 -19.07 0.34 6.84
N ASN A 69 -18.20 0.57 5.87
CA ASN A 69 -18.31 -0.04 4.55
C ASN A 69 -18.26 -1.56 4.64
N ARG A 70 -18.84 -2.21 3.64
CA ARG A 70 -18.69 -3.65 3.44
C ARG A 70 -17.57 -3.92 2.44
N PHE A 71 -16.68 -4.83 2.80
CA PHE A 71 -15.56 -5.28 1.99
C PHE A 71 -15.70 -6.76 1.69
N ASP A 72 -15.56 -7.13 0.43
CA ASP A 72 -15.55 -8.53 -0.01
C ASP A 72 -14.72 -8.69 -1.28
N LEU A 73 -14.40 -9.94 -1.61
CA LEU A 73 -13.74 -10.29 -2.86
C LEU A 73 -14.79 -10.66 -3.91
N LEU A 74 -14.73 -10.02 -5.08
CA LEU A 74 -15.65 -10.23 -6.19
C LEU A 74 -14.90 -10.83 -7.38
N ALA A 75 -15.49 -11.81 -8.07
CA ALA A 75 -15.04 -12.19 -9.39
C ALA A 75 -15.51 -11.13 -10.41
N ASP A 76 -14.55 -10.52 -11.09
CA ASP A 76 -14.80 -9.51 -12.13
C ASP A 76 -13.87 -9.79 -13.32
N ASP A 77 -14.45 -10.06 -14.49
CA ASP A 77 -13.72 -10.36 -15.74
C ASP A 77 -12.58 -11.38 -15.60
N GLY A 78 -12.85 -12.49 -14.89
CA GLY A 78 -11.90 -13.59 -14.73
C GLY A 78 -10.77 -13.34 -13.71
N ILE A 79 -10.78 -12.20 -13.01
CA ILE A 79 -9.89 -11.92 -11.88
C ILE A 79 -10.70 -11.68 -10.60
N THR A 80 -10.12 -12.00 -9.46
CA THR A 80 -10.68 -11.61 -8.17
C THR A 80 -10.23 -10.18 -7.83
N VAL A 81 -11.16 -9.33 -7.41
CA VAL A 81 -10.91 -7.93 -7.05
C VAL A 81 -11.47 -7.63 -5.67
N LEU A 82 -10.91 -6.62 -5.00
CA LEU A 82 -11.55 -6.07 -3.81
C LEU A 82 -12.75 -5.24 -4.21
N ARG A 83 -13.91 -5.50 -3.61
CA ARG A 83 -15.09 -4.66 -3.70
C ARG A 83 -15.33 -3.95 -2.37
N VAL A 84 -15.70 -2.68 -2.47
CA VAL A 84 -16.08 -1.81 -1.36
C VAL A 84 -17.49 -1.30 -1.65
N ILE A 85 -18.44 -1.61 -0.77
CA ILE A 85 -19.77 -1.02 -0.80
C ILE A 85 -19.84 0.04 0.30
N SER A 86 -20.01 1.28 -0.13
CA SER A 86 -20.25 2.42 0.75
C SER A 86 -21.67 2.93 0.55
N ASP A 87 -22.44 3.05 1.63
CA ASP A 87 -23.86 3.38 1.66
C ASP A 87 -24.15 4.16 2.94
N HIS A 88 -24.18 5.49 2.83
CA HIS A 88 -24.19 6.41 3.97
C HIS A 88 -23.09 6.07 4.99
N SER A 89 -21.91 5.70 4.49
CA SER A 89 -20.84 5.11 5.30
C SER A 89 -19.46 5.58 4.87
N ALA A 90 -18.49 5.38 5.75
CA ALA A 90 -17.08 5.57 5.47
C ALA A 90 -16.25 4.66 6.37
N SER A 91 -15.26 3.99 5.77
CA SER A 91 -14.24 3.20 6.45
C SER A 91 -13.20 2.75 5.42
N SER A 92 -12.03 2.33 5.88
CA SER A 92 -10.95 1.94 4.97
C SER A 92 -10.45 0.54 5.25
N LEU A 93 -9.86 -0.08 4.23
CA LEU A 93 -9.09 -1.30 4.37
C LEU A 93 -7.62 -0.93 4.18
N ALA A 94 -6.80 -1.14 5.20
CA ALA A 94 -5.43 -0.66 5.26
C ALA A 94 -4.43 -1.81 5.41
N ILE A 95 -3.23 -1.62 4.87
CA ILE A 95 -2.11 -2.54 5.02
C ILE A 95 -0.86 -1.77 5.42
N ALA A 96 -0.17 -2.27 6.45
CA ALA A 96 1.14 -1.80 6.85
C ALA A 96 2.21 -2.47 5.98
N GLN A 97 2.92 -1.68 5.19
CA GLN A 97 4.00 -2.14 4.34
C GLN A 97 5.03 -1.03 4.21
N ARG A 98 6.24 -1.27 4.70
CA ARG A 98 7.36 -0.35 4.53
C ARG A 98 7.86 -0.42 3.08
N ILE A 99 7.89 0.71 2.38
CA ILE A 99 8.42 0.85 1.02
C ILE A 99 9.37 2.05 0.95
N ASP A 100 10.47 1.89 0.23
CA ASP A 100 11.40 2.98 -0.08
C ASP A 100 10.96 3.70 -1.38
N PRO A 101 10.40 4.91 -1.29
CA PRO A 101 9.95 5.64 -2.47
C PRO A 101 11.09 6.19 -3.33
N THR A 102 12.35 6.05 -2.91
CA THR A 102 13.50 6.35 -3.78
C THR A 102 13.81 5.19 -4.73
N ALA A 103 13.60 3.95 -4.28
CA ALA A 103 13.82 2.73 -5.05
C ALA A 103 12.60 2.37 -5.93
N THR A 104 11.38 2.43 -5.37
CA THR A 104 10.14 2.06 -6.06
C THR A 104 9.08 3.18 -5.98
N PRO A 105 9.30 4.32 -6.65
CA PRO A 105 8.44 5.51 -6.55
C PRO A 105 7.09 5.39 -7.26
N LEU A 106 6.91 4.42 -8.17
CA LEU A 106 5.71 4.35 -9.00
C LEU A 106 4.69 3.42 -8.37
N LEU A 107 3.59 3.97 -7.84
CA LEU A 107 2.43 3.18 -7.42
C LEU A 107 1.53 2.90 -8.62
N ARG A 108 1.13 1.65 -8.79
CA ARG A 108 0.19 1.20 -9.81
C ARG A 108 -0.98 0.46 -9.21
N TRP A 109 -2.14 0.72 -9.77
CA TRP A 109 -3.38 0.01 -9.47
C TRP A 109 -4.38 0.18 -10.61
N ARG A 110 -5.48 -0.56 -10.53
CA ARG A 110 -6.70 -0.26 -11.29
C ARG A 110 -7.84 -0.06 -10.31
N TRP A 111 -8.78 0.78 -10.69
CA TRP A 111 -10.02 0.95 -9.97
C TRP A 111 -11.23 1.02 -10.91
N TRP A 112 -12.40 0.81 -10.37
CA TRP A 112 -13.69 0.94 -11.02
C TRP A 112 -14.67 1.51 -10.02
N VAL A 113 -15.60 2.36 -10.46
CA VAL A 113 -16.68 2.89 -9.62
C VAL A 113 -18.02 2.76 -10.34
N SER A 114 -19.08 2.49 -9.58
CA SER A 114 -20.45 2.45 -10.13
C SER A 114 -20.95 3.81 -10.60
N ASN A 115 -20.55 4.86 -9.87
CA ASN A 115 -20.92 6.24 -10.10
C ASN A 115 -19.98 7.16 -9.31
N ALA A 116 -19.85 8.40 -9.74
CA ALA A 116 -19.24 9.47 -8.96
C ALA A 116 -20.17 9.93 -7.83
N VAL A 117 -19.57 10.52 -6.80
CA VAL A 117 -20.31 11.15 -5.70
C VAL A 117 -20.57 12.62 -6.04
N ALA A 118 -21.84 12.98 -6.24
CA ALA A 118 -22.23 14.27 -6.80
C ALA A 118 -21.79 15.47 -5.96
N GLY A 119 -21.74 15.33 -4.62
CA GLY A 119 -21.36 16.40 -3.70
C GLY A 119 -19.86 16.55 -3.43
N SER A 120 -19.01 15.74 -4.08
CA SER A 120 -17.56 15.74 -3.80
C SER A 120 -16.88 17.03 -4.22
N ASP A 121 -16.21 17.71 -3.29
CA ASP A 121 -15.49 18.97 -3.49
C ASP A 121 -14.35 19.12 -2.47
N LEU A 122 -13.10 19.08 -2.96
CA LEU A 122 -11.89 19.20 -2.12
C LEU A 122 -11.89 20.46 -1.22
N ARG A 123 -12.60 21.52 -1.62
CA ARG A 123 -12.57 22.83 -0.93
C ARG A 123 -13.52 22.91 0.25
N ARG A 124 -14.41 21.92 0.43
CA ARG A 124 -15.50 21.97 1.41
C ARG A 124 -15.51 20.70 2.26
N LYS A 125 -15.57 20.87 3.58
CA LYS A 125 -15.70 19.76 4.54
C LYS A 125 -16.88 18.82 4.23
N ALA A 126 -18.04 19.39 3.90
CA ALA A 126 -19.24 18.62 3.53
C ALA A 126 -19.14 17.93 2.16
N GLY A 127 -18.10 18.23 1.38
CA GLY A 127 -17.82 17.60 0.10
C GLY A 127 -16.66 16.61 0.18
N ASP A 128 -16.21 16.23 1.37
CA ASP A 128 -15.13 15.25 1.56
C ASP A 128 -15.68 13.82 1.48
N ASP A 129 -16.47 13.51 0.45
CA ASP A 129 -16.91 12.18 0.05
C ASP A 129 -16.33 11.88 -1.33
N TYR A 130 -15.86 10.67 -1.58
CA TYR A 130 -15.30 10.30 -2.89
C TYR A 130 -15.65 8.86 -3.23
N ALA A 131 -15.92 8.62 -4.51
CA ALA A 131 -16.37 7.32 -5.00
C ALA A 131 -15.34 6.21 -4.76
N ALA A 132 -14.05 6.55 -4.83
CA ALA A 132 -12.94 5.68 -4.48
C ALA A 132 -11.77 6.52 -3.95
N ARG A 133 -11.00 5.94 -3.02
CA ARG A 133 -9.80 6.54 -2.44
C ARG A 133 -8.67 5.51 -2.35
N VAL A 134 -7.46 5.94 -2.72
CA VAL A 134 -6.21 5.21 -2.45
C VAL A 134 -5.29 6.12 -1.64
N TYR A 135 -5.04 5.76 -0.40
CA TYR A 135 -4.13 6.47 0.50
C TYR A 135 -2.73 5.87 0.43
N VAL A 136 -1.72 6.74 0.47
CA VAL A 136 -0.32 6.37 0.70
C VAL A 136 0.15 7.09 1.95
N LEU A 137 0.51 6.31 2.96
CA LEU A 137 0.87 6.80 4.29
C LEU A 137 2.39 6.90 4.42
N PHE A 138 2.88 8.00 4.96
CA PHE A 138 4.32 8.26 5.12
C PHE A 138 4.72 8.36 6.58
N ASP A 139 5.89 7.78 6.90
CA ASP A 139 6.54 7.91 8.19
C ASP A 139 7.23 9.27 8.31
N LEU A 140 6.48 10.35 8.58
CA LEU A 140 7.12 11.64 8.88
C LEU A 140 7.74 11.59 10.30
N PRO A 141 9.04 11.89 10.45
CA PRO A 141 9.64 12.05 11.77
C PRO A 141 8.94 13.18 12.54
N ALA A 142 8.73 12.99 13.85
CA ALA A 142 7.98 13.95 14.66
C ALA A 142 8.64 15.34 14.68
N GLU A 143 9.95 15.41 14.47
CA GLU A 143 10.79 16.60 14.50
C GLU A 143 10.47 17.58 13.35
N ARG A 144 9.92 17.08 12.23
CA ARG A 144 9.55 17.89 11.05
C ARG A 144 8.14 18.50 11.16
N LEU A 145 7.37 18.10 12.15
CA LEU A 145 6.07 18.67 12.44
C LEU A 145 6.23 20.01 13.15
N SER A 146 5.32 20.95 12.88
CA SER A 146 5.23 22.18 13.67
C SER A 146 5.04 21.85 15.16
N VAL A 147 5.47 22.72 16.07
CA VAL A 147 5.29 22.51 17.53
C VAL A 147 3.81 22.25 17.85
N SER A 148 2.90 23.01 17.22
CA SER A 148 1.46 22.81 17.32
C SER A 148 1.00 21.43 16.83
N ASP A 149 1.57 20.96 15.72
CA ASP A 149 1.24 19.65 15.16
C ASP A 149 1.75 18.51 16.03
N ARG A 150 2.96 18.64 16.58
CA ARG A 150 3.52 17.70 17.55
C ARG A 150 2.62 17.58 18.77
N MET A 151 2.17 18.70 19.34
CA MET A 151 1.28 18.71 20.50
C MET A 151 -0.09 18.10 20.18
N ARG A 152 -0.67 18.40 19.01
CA ARG A 152 -1.93 17.79 18.56
C ARG A 152 -1.79 16.29 18.31
N ILE A 153 -0.69 15.84 17.70
CA ILE A 153 -0.42 14.42 17.45
C ILE A 153 -0.19 13.68 18.75
N ALA A 154 0.59 14.25 19.68
CA ALA A 154 0.80 13.65 20.98
C ALA A 154 -0.53 13.50 21.75
N ALA A 155 -1.37 14.54 21.76
CA ALA A 155 -2.69 14.50 22.37
C ALA A 155 -3.61 13.48 21.67
N ALA A 156 -3.64 13.46 20.34
CA ALA A 156 -4.42 12.50 19.58
C ALA A 156 -3.94 11.06 19.78
N ARG A 157 -2.63 10.82 19.93
CA ARG A 157 -2.08 9.50 20.28
C ARG A 157 -2.45 9.05 21.69
N LEU A 158 -2.48 10.00 22.64
CA LEU A 158 -2.94 9.77 24.01
C LEU A 158 -4.43 9.42 24.10
N LEU A 159 -5.26 10.01 23.23
CA LEU A 159 -6.72 9.83 23.23
C LEU A 159 -7.20 8.69 22.31
N TYR A 160 -6.52 8.46 21.19
CA TYR A 160 -6.97 7.58 20.09
C TYR A 160 -5.96 6.47 19.71
N GLY A 161 -4.79 6.39 20.34
CA GLY A 161 -3.77 5.35 20.07
C GLY A 161 -2.63 5.77 19.13
N ALA A 162 -1.55 4.99 19.11
CA ALA A 162 -0.20 5.45 18.72
C ALA A 162 0.10 5.66 17.22
N GLU A 163 -0.80 5.34 16.29
CA GLU A 163 -0.46 5.31 14.85
C GLU A 163 -1.30 6.26 14.00
N LEU A 164 -1.15 7.56 14.24
CA LEU A 164 -1.59 8.59 13.29
C LEU A 164 -0.46 8.91 12.31
N PRO A 165 -0.63 8.65 11.00
CA PRO A 165 0.36 9.01 10.00
C PRO A 165 0.50 10.53 9.95
N ALA A 166 1.74 10.98 9.90
CA ALA A 166 2.07 12.40 10.01
C ALA A 166 1.99 13.14 8.67
N ALA A 167 1.97 12.41 7.55
CA ALA A 167 1.63 12.91 6.22
C ALA A 167 1.06 11.78 5.34
N ALA A 168 0.14 12.11 4.47
CA ALA A 168 -0.45 11.17 3.52
C ALA A 168 -0.81 11.84 2.19
N LEU A 169 -0.73 11.06 1.12
CA LEU A 169 -1.34 11.36 -0.17
C LEU A 169 -2.64 10.56 -0.29
N CYS A 170 -3.66 11.14 -0.90
CA CYS A 170 -4.90 10.43 -1.22
C CYS A 170 -5.29 10.68 -2.67
N TYR A 171 -5.31 9.62 -3.46
CA TYR A 171 -5.79 9.64 -4.84
C TYR A 171 -7.28 9.38 -4.84
N VAL A 172 -8.05 10.27 -5.45
CA VAL A 172 -9.51 10.23 -5.37
C VAL A 172 -10.20 10.26 -6.72
N TRP A 173 -11.38 9.64 -6.75
CA TRP A 173 -12.38 9.81 -7.80
C TRP A 173 -13.45 10.79 -7.31
N GLY A 174 -13.40 12.03 -7.81
CA GLY A 174 -14.26 13.14 -7.39
C GLY A 174 -15.28 13.58 -8.44
N THR A 175 -15.79 14.80 -8.31
CA THR A 175 -16.77 15.40 -9.23
C THR A 175 -16.54 16.91 -9.42
N ALA A 176 -16.27 17.69 -8.37
CA ALA A 176 -16.18 19.16 -8.51
C ALA A 176 -14.88 19.65 -9.16
N GLN A 177 -13.77 18.93 -8.96
CA GLN A 177 -12.46 19.23 -9.51
C GLN A 177 -12.16 18.35 -10.72
N ALA A 178 -11.43 18.87 -11.70
CA ALA A 178 -10.97 18.08 -12.84
C ALA A 178 -9.86 17.09 -12.43
N ALA A 179 -9.70 16.01 -13.21
CA ALA A 179 -8.56 15.11 -13.06
C ALA A 179 -7.24 15.88 -13.20
N GLY A 180 -6.29 15.61 -12.30
CA GLY A 180 -5.00 16.30 -12.19
C GLY A 180 -4.99 17.45 -11.17
N GLU A 181 -6.14 17.98 -10.77
CA GLU A 181 -6.21 18.96 -9.69
C GLU A 181 -5.86 18.33 -8.33
N SER A 182 -5.37 19.15 -7.41
CA SER A 182 -5.04 18.71 -6.05
C SER A 182 -5.31 19.80 -5.03
N GLY A 183 -5.54 19.39 -3.79
CA GLY A 183 -5.87 20.27 -2.69
C GLY A 183 -5.55 19.65 -1.34
N TRP A 184 -5.51 20.47 -0.30
CA TRP A 184 -5.43 19.99 1.08
C TRP A 184 -6.81 19.50 1.51
N ASN A 185 -6.86 18.41 2.27
CA ASN A 185 -8.10 17.96 2.87
C ASN A 185 -8.68 19.07 3.78
N ALA A 186 -9.99 19.27 3.74
CA ALA A 186 -10.63 20.36 4.45
C ALA A 186 -10.58 20.22 6.00
N TYR A 187 -10.26 19.03 6.51
CA TYR A 187 -10.10 18.73 7.92
C TYR A 187 -8.64 18.70 8.39
N SER A 188 -7.67 18.53 7.48
CA SER A 188 -6.26 18.34 7.83
C SER A 188 -5.32 18.82 6.74
N ASP A 189 -4.29 19.57 7.14
CA ASP A 189 -3.14 19.95 6.30
C ASP A 189 -2.11 18.83 6.13
N ARG A 190 -2.38 17.63 6.67
CA ARG A 190 -1.49 16.46 6.57
C ARG A 190 -1.91 15.46 5.50
N LEU A 191 -3.00 15.75 4.81
CA LEU A 191 -3.54 14.91 3.75
C LEU A 191 -3.64 15.74 2.48
N ARG A 192 -2.79 15.42 1.51
CA ARG A 192 -2.89 15.99 0.17
C ARG A 192 -3.79 15.10 -0.69
N MET A 193 -4.91 15.66 -1.11
CA MET A 193 -5.85 15.02 -2.03
C MET A 193 -5.45 15.33 -3.47
N ILE A 194 -5.43 14.32 -4.33
CA ILE A 194 -5.10 14.42 -5.76
C ILE A 194 -6.21 13.73 -6.55
N VAL A 195 -6.87 14.48 -7.41
CA VAL A 195 -7.96 13.96 -8.25
C VAL A 195 -7.35 13.19 -9.41
N VAL A 196 -7.62 11.89 -9.47
CA VAL A 196 -7.15 11.04 -10.56
C VAL A 196 -8.23 10.90 -11.64
N ASP A 197 -9.49 10.84 -11.23
CA ASP A 197 -10.63 10.82 -12.15
C ASP A 197 -11.79 11.66 -11.59
N SER A 198 -12.68 12.12 -12.47
CA SER A 198 -13.74 13.05 -12.11
C SER A 198 -15.03 12.84 -12.88
N GLY A 199 -16.14 12.85 -12.14
CA GLY A 199 -17.48 12.68 -12.67
C GLY A 199 -17.74 11.27 -13.21
N ASN A 200 -18.79 11.14 -14.01
CA ASN A 200 -19.30 9.85 -14.48
C ASN A 200 -18.77 9.41 -15.84
N ALA A 201 -17.88 10.16 -16.49
CA ALA A 201 -17.40 9.85 -17.83
C ALA A 201 -16.77 8.46 -17.94
N HIS A 202 -16.04 8.04 -16.91
CA HIS A 202 -15.41 6.72 -16.80
C HIS A 202 -16.09 5.79 -15.79
N ALA A 203 -17.22 6.19 -15.20
CA ALA A 203 -17.97 5.32 -14.29
C ALA A 203 -18.45 4.08 -15.05
N GLY A 204 -18.43 2.92 -14.38
CA GLY A 204 -18.70 1.65 -15.03
C GLY A 204 -17.53 1.07 -15.82
N GLN A 205 -16.36 1.71 -15.85
CA GLN A 205 -15.18 1.26 -16.59
C GLN A 205 -13.95 1.14 -15.67
N TRP A 206 -13.13 0.13 -15.91
CA TRP A 206 -11.86 -0.03 -15.20
C TRP A 206 -10.85 0.97 -15.72
N GLN A 207 -10.29 1.78 -14.82
CA GLN A 207 -9.21 2.72 -15.13
C GLN A 207 -7.89 2.24 -14.53
N ALA A 208 -6.84 2.23 -15.34
CA ALA A 208 -5.49 1.93 -14.89
C ALA A 208 -4.77 3.22 -14.50
N VAL A 209 -4.16 3.21 -13.32
CA VAL A 209 -3.52 4.39 -12.74
C VAL A 209 -2.07 4.10 -12.41
N VAL A 210 -1.23 5.09 -12.68
CA VAL A 210 0.19 5.11 -12.33
C VAL A 210 0.50 6.47 -11.73
N ARG A 211 1.05 6.51 -10.53
CA ARG A 211 1.47 7.76 -9.86
C ARG A 211 2.89 7.65 -9.35
N ASP A 212 3.70 8.67 -9.61
CA ASP A 212 5.00 8.84 -8.94
C ASP A 212 4.75 9.43 -7.55
N VAL A 213 4.57 8.56 -6.56
CA VAL A 213 4.20 8.97 -5.21
C VAL A 213 5.28 9.81 -4.54
N ALA A 214 6.54 9.62 -4.95
CA ALA A 214 7.65 10.41 -4.45
C ALA A 214 7.59 11.85 -5.00
N ALA A 215 7.29 12.01 -6.29
CA ALA A 215 7.08 13.33 -6.88
C ALA A 215 5.87 14.04 -6.30
N ASP A 216 4.76 13.33 -6.14
CA ASP A 216 3.53 13.86 -5.54
C ASP A 216 3.76 14.29 -4.09
N PHE A 217 4.53 13.50 -3.32
CA PHE A 217 4.91 13.87 -1.96
C PHE A 217 5.76 15.15 -1.94
N ARG A 218 6.80 15.25 -2.79
CA ARG A 218 7.64 16.46 -2.85
C ARG A 218 6.83 17.70 -3.21
N ALA A 219 5.91 17.58 -4.16
CA ALA A 219 5.05 18.70 -4.56
C ALA A 219 4.15 19.18 -3.41
N ALA A 220 3.72 18.28 -2.53
CA ALA A 220 2.84 18.59 -1.41
C ALA A 220 3.60 19.04 -0.14
N PHE A 221 4.63 18.30 0.24
CA PHE A 221 5.28 18.39 1.56
C PHE A 221 6.78 18.73 1.49
N GLY A 222 7.37 18.77 0.29
CA GLY A 222 8.80 19.02 0.07
C GLY A 222 9.69 17.81 0.37
N ASP A 223 11.00 18.06 0.41
CA ASP A 223 12.05 17.05 0.65
C ASP A 223 12.52 17.03 2.11
N PRO A 224 13.13 15.92 2.58
CA PRO A 224 13.21 14.62 1.90
C PRO A 224 11.87 13.86 1.94
N VAL A 225 11.66 12.98 0.95
CA VAL A 225 10.53 12.03 0.91
C VAL A 225 10.77 10.90 1.92
N PRO A 226 9.93 10.75 2.96
CA PRO A 226 10.08 9.67 3.94
C PRO A 226 9.72 8.31 3.35
N ALA A 227 10.04 7.23 4.07
CA ALA A 227 9.53 5.91 3.73
C ALA A 227 8.00 5.89 3.77
N ILE A 228 7.40 5.12 2.87
CA ILE A 228 5.97 4.79 2.93
C ILE A 228 5.81 3.72 4.01
N SER A 229 4.80 3.86 4.85
CA SER A 229 4.48 2.91 5.92
C SER A 229 3.26 2.05 5.64
N GLY A 230 2.42 2.45 4.69
CA GLY A 230 1.27 1.66 4.31
C GLY A 230 0.43 2.28 3.21
N VAL A 231 -0.59 1.52 2.83
CA VAL A 231 -1.60 1.90 1.84
C VAL A 231 -2.99 1.61 2.42
N ALA A 232 -3.97 2.44 2.08
CA ALA A 232 -5.37 2.15 2.41
C ALA A 232 -6.30 2.39 1.22
N LEU A 233 -7.34 1.58 1.14
CA LEU A 233 -8.38 1.64 0.11
C LEU A 233 -9.71 1.97 0.77
N ALA A 234 -10.46 2.91 0.21
CA ALA A 234 -11.75 3.32 0.76
C ALA A 234 -12.73 3.83 -0.30
N ALA A 235 -13.96 4.01 0.13
CA ALA A 235 -15.02 4.72 -0.58
C ALA A 235 -15.91 5.36 0.49
N ASP A 236 -16.26 6.64 0.35
CA ASP A 236 -16.89 7.39 1.42
C ASP A 236 -18.13 8.11 0.89
N THR A 237 -19.25 7.96 1.59
CA THR A 237 -20.56 8.54 1.25
C THR A 237 -21.32 9.07 2.47
N ASP A 238 -20.65 9.28 3.60
CA ASP A 238 -21.26 9.67 4.87
C ASP A 238 -21.64 11.16 4.93
N ASN A 239 -20.97 12.05 4.17
CA ASN A 239 -21.28 13.49 4.21
C ASN A 239 -22.35 13.91 3.19
N THR A 240 -22.47 13.21 2.06
CA THR A 240 -23.37 13.52 0.95
C THR A 240 -24.60 12.62 0.87
N GLY A 241 -24.64 11.52 1.64
CA GLY A 241 -25.80 10.63 1.75
C GLY A 241 -26.00 9.73 0.51
N GLY A 242 -24.91 9.32 -0.11
CA GLY A 242 -24.92 8.52 -1.34
C GLY A 242 -24.67 7.02 -1.12
N ARG A 243 -24.74 6.27 -2.22
CA ARG A 243 -24.26 4.90 -2.31
C ARG A 243 -23.32 4.76 -3.49
N VAL A 244 -22.22 4.03 -3.29
CA VAL A 244 -21.25 3.71 -4.34
C VAL A 244 -20.69 2.31 -4.14
N GLU A 245 -20.43 1.64 -5.25
CA GLU A 245 -19.58 0.48 -5.31
C GLU A 245 -18.24 0.89 -5.93
N ALA A 246 -17.16 0.67 -5.21
CA ALA A 246 -15.80 0.80 -5.72
C ALA A 246 -15.16 -0.58 -5.81
N ARG A 247 -14.35 -0.80 -6.83
CA ARG A 247 -13.54 -2.01 -6.98
C ARG A 247 -12.09 -1.65 -7.18
N PHE A 248 -11.19 -2.45 -6.63
CA PHE A 248 -9.74 -2.26 -6.73
C PHE A 248 -9.09 -3.58 -7.15
N SER A 249 -8.18 -3.50 -8.12
CA SER A 249 -7.28 -4.60 -8.43
C SER A 249 -6.13 -4.66 -7.43
N ASP A 250 -5.23 -5.63 -7.61
CA ASP A 250 -3.91 -5.64 -6.97
C ASP A 250 -3.17 -4.32 -7.17
N LEU A 251 -2.37 -3.96 -6.17
CA LEU A 251 -1.53 -2.77 -6.13
C LEU A 251 -0.07 -3.16 -5.96
N TRP A 252 0.81 -2.41 -6.62
CA TRP A 252 2.25 -2.60 -6.45
C TRP A 252 3.01 -1.29 -6.66
N PHE A 253 4.19 -1.25 -6.07
CA PHE A 253 5.19 -0.22 -6.30
C PHE A 253 6.26 -0.76 -7.23
N GLU A 254 6.78 0.05 -8.14
CA GLU A 254 7.89 -0.33 -8.99
C GLU A 254 8.90 0.79 -9.22
N ALA A 255 10.10 0.39 -9.63
CA ALA A 255 11.15 1.30 -10.05
C ALA A 255 10.73 2.04 -11.33
N ARG A 256 11.34 3.21 -11.57
CA ARG A 256 11.20 3.87 -12.87
C ARG A 256 11.82 2.97 -13.97
N PRO A 257 11.25 2.97 -15.19
CA PRO A 257 11.79 2.22 -16.32
C PRO A 257 13.27 2.51 -16.61
#